data_AF-A0A7S1K529-F1
#
_entry.id   AF-A0A7S1K529-F1
#
_cell.length_a   1.000
_cell.length_b   1.000
_cell.length_c   1.000
_cell.angle_alpha   90.00
_cell.angle_beta   90.00
_cell.angle_gamma   90.00
#
_symmetry.space_group_name_H-M   'P 1'
#
loop_
_entity.id
_entity.type
_entity.pdbx_description
1 polymer ?
#
loop_
_entity_poly.entity_id
_entity_poly.type
_entity_poly.pdbx_seq_one_letter_code
_entity_poly.pdbx_strand_id
1 'polypeptide(L)'
;RHQDTDILDVKKGPPISQELQELRATFADTPPLGPIIGLTVTVDQAKAVMTVTDAIAEKLLRTTVAITAARGRGKSAALGLCVAAAVAYSYSNIFVTAPAPENVGTVFEFIQKGFEALGMKEHTDFELLK
;
A
#
# COMPACT_ATOMS: atom_id res chain seq x y z
N ARG A 1 34.82 19.43 -29.69
CA ARG A 1 34.66 19.71 -28.25
C ARG A 1 33.27 19.24 -27.88
N HIS A 2 33.20 18.02 -27.34
CA HIS A 2 31.99 17.40 -26.83
C HIS A 2 31.51 18.18 -25.60
N GLN A 3 30.20 18.45 -25.52
CA GLN A 3 29.54 18.71 -24.25
C GLN A 3 28.69 17.48 -23.96
N ASP A 4 29.18 16.70 -23.01
CA ASP A 4 28.48 15.57 -22.41
C ASP A 4 27.30 16.13 -21.61
N THR A 5 26.08 15.88 -22.07
CA THR A 5 24.89 15.95 -21.22
C THR A 5 24.81 14.66 -20.43
N ASP A 6 25.25 14.72 -19.17
CA ASP A 6 24.99 13.69 -18.16
C ASP A 6 23.47 13.56 -17.96
N ILE A 7 22.87 12.61 -18.67
CA ILE A 7 21.53 12.12 -18.38
C ILE A 7 21.67 11.24 -17.14
N LEU A 8 21.20 11.75 -16.02
CA LEU A 8 21.06 10.99 -14.78
C LEU A 8 20.28 9.70 -15.06
N ASP A 9 20.98 8.56 -15.04
CA ASP A 9 20.41 7.22 -15.06
C ASP A 9 19.47 7.08 -13.86
N VAL A 10 18.18 7.32 -14.09
CA VAL A 10 17.12 6.94 -13.16
C VAL A 10 17.20 5.43 -13.07
N LYS A 11 17.79 4.91 -11.98
CA LYS A 11 17.87 3.47 -11.68
C LYS A 11 16.47 2.86 -11.72
N LYS A 12 16.08 2.35 -12.88
CA LYS A 12 14.86 1.57 -13.09
C LYS A 12 15.02 0.31 -12.24
N GLY A 13 14.17 0.16 -11.23
CA GLY A 13 14.16 -1.02 -10.37
C GLY A 13 14.03 -2.32 -11.18
N PRO A 14 14.24 -3.49 -10.55
CA PRO A 14 14.08 -4.77 -11.23
C PRO A 14 12.71 -4.85 -11.92
N PRO A 15 12.63 -5.51 -13.09
CA PRO A 15 11.39 -5.60 -13.84
C PRO A 15 10.29 -6.21 -12.96
N ILE A 16 9.13 -5.56 -12.96
CA ILE A 16 7.93 -6.10 -12.32
C ILE A 16 7.66 -7.47 -12.94
N SER A 17 7.46 -8.50 -12.13
CA SER A 17 7.15 -9.85 -12.63
C SER A 17 5.86 -9.82 -13.45
N GLN A 18 5.80 -10.63 -14.51
CA GLN A 18 4.57 -10.77 -15.33
C GLN A 18 3.36 -11.11 -14.45
N GLU A 19 3.54 -11.99 -13.46
CA GLU A 19 2.50 -12.34 -12.48
C GLU A 19 1.95 -11.11 -11.74
N LEU A 20 2.79 -10.15 -11.33
CA LEU A 20 2.31 -8.95 -10.65
C LEU A 20 1.54 -8.02 -11.61
N GLN A 21 1.96 -7.95 -12.87
CA GLN A 21 1.25 -7.18 -13.89
C GLN A 21 -0.13 -7.77 -14.16
N GLU A 22 -0.23 -9.10 -14.28
CA GLU A 22 -1.48 -9.82 -14.47
C GLU A 22 -2.43 -9.63 -13.28
N LEU A 23 -1.92 -9.75 -12.05
CA LEU A 23 -2.70 -9.48 -10.83
C LEU A 23 -3.24 -8.03 -10.83
N ARG A 24 -2.39 -7.04 -11.08
CA ARG A 24 -2.82 -5.63 -11.15
C ARG A 24 -3.87 -5.40 -12.23
N ALA A 25 -3.70 -5.98 -13.41
CA ALA A 25 -4.67 -5.86 -14.51
C ALA A 25 -6.01 -6.50 -14.15
N THR A 26 -5.99 -7.66 -13.49
CA THR A 26 -7.20 -8.39 -13.08
C THR A 26 -8.08 -7.57 -12.14
N PHE A 27 -7.48 -6.80 -11.21
CA PHE A 27 -8.21 -6.03 -10.20
C PHE A 27 -8.29 -4.53 -10.50
N ALA A 28 -7.81 -4.06 -11.66
CA ALA A 28 -7.69 -2.64 -11.98
C ALA A 28 -9.01 -1.87 -11.78
N ASP A 29 -10.13 -2.47 -12.18
CA ASP A 29 -11.46 -1.86 -12.12
C ASP A 29 -12.25 -2.21 -10.84
N THR A 30 -11.58 -2.74 -9.81
CA THR A 30 -12.22 -3.17 -8.55
C THR A 30 -11.87 -2.21 -7.41
N PRO A 31 -12.60 -1.10 -7.18
CA PRO A 31 -12.36 -0.23 -6.03
C PRO A 31 -12.82 -0.89 -4.72
N PRO A 32 -12.14 -0.65 -3.58
CA PRO A 32 -10.89 0.13 -3.43
C PRO A 32 -9.62 -0.66 -3.79
N LEU A 33 -9.73 -1.96 -4.08
CA LEU A 33 -8.61 -2.87 -4.23
C LEU A 33 -7.65 -2.54 -5.39
N GLY A 34 -8.17 -2.22 -6.57
CA GLY A 34 -7.41 -1.95 -7.80
C GLY A 34 -6.35 -0.86 -7.64
N PRO A 35 -6.75 0.37 -7.25
CA PRO A 35 -5.81 1.46 -6.99
C PRO A 35 -4.74 1.09 -5.95
N ILE A 36 -5.11 0.32 -4.92
CA ILE A 36 -4.22 -0.07 -3.83
C ILE A 36 -3.21 -1.14 -4.28
N ILE A 37 -3.64 -2.20 -4.99
CA ILE A 37 -2.74 -3.22 -5.55
C ILE A 37 -1.77 -2.58 -6.55
N GLY A 38 -2.19 -1.54 -7.28
CA GLY A 38 -1.34 -0.77 -8.19
C GLY A 38 -0.06 -0.22 -7.53
N LEU A 39 -0.05 -0.02 -6.21
CA LEU A 39 1.10 0.49 -5.45
C LEU A 39 2.06 -0.61 -4.94
N THR A 40 1.69 -1.89 -5.05
CA THR A 40 2.48 -3.01 -4.50
C THR A 40 3.65 -3.37 -5.40
N VAL A 41 4.87 -3.53 -4.90
CA VAL A 41 6.04 -3.75 -5.79
C VAL A 41 6.45 -5.21 -5.93
N THR A 42 5.83 -6.12 -5.16
CA THR A 42 6.02 -7.57 -5.27
C THR A 42 4.69 -8.31 -5.29
N VAL A 43 4.71 -9.52 -5.85
CA VAL A 43 3.57 -10.44 -5.83
C VAL A 43 3.13 -10.75 -4.39
N ASP A 44 4.07 -10.97 -3.48
CA ASP A 44 3.76 -11.27 -2.07
C ASP A 44 3.01 -10.12 -1.39
N GLN A 45 3.39 -8.87 -1.68
CA GLN A 45 2.67 -7.70 -1.18
C GLN A 45 1.26 -7.64 -1.76
N ALA A 46 1.11 -7.85 -3.08
CA ALA A 46 -0.20 -7.85 -3.73
C ALA A 46 -1.13 -8.89 -3.11
N LYS A 47 -0.66 -10.13 -2.97
CA LYS A 47 -1.42 -11.23 -2.34
C LYS A 47 -1.78 -10.93 -0.90
N ALA A 48 -0.84 -10.40 -0.11
CA ALA A 48 -1.12 -10.01 1.28
C ALA A 48 -2.19 -8.91 1.37
N VAL A 49 -2.10 -7.88 0.52
CA VAL A 49 -3.10 -6.79 0.46
C VAL A 49 -4.46 -7.34 0.06
N MET A 50 -4.54 -8.19 -0.97
CA MET A 50 -5.79 -8.84 -1.38
C MET A 50 -6.44 -9.59 -0.23
N THR A 51 -5.72 -10.52 0.41
CA THR A 51 -6.27 -11.33 1.51
C THR A 51 -6.75 -10.49 2.69
N VAL A 52 -6.01 -9.45 3.06
CA VAL A 52 -6.42 -8.56 4.16
C VAL A 52 -7.62 -7.71 3.75
N THR A 53 -7.66 -7.24 2.51
CA THR A 53 -8.77 -6.41 2.00
C THR A 53 -10.05 -7.23 1.90
N ASP A 54 -9.98 -8.49 1.48
CA ASP A 54 -11.12 -9.41 1.48
C ASP A 54 -11.66 -9.60 2.91
N ALA A 55 -10.77 -9.86 3.88
CA ALA A 55 -11.15 -9.99 5.29
C ALA A 55 -11.79 -8.70 5.87
N ILE A 56 -11.36 -7.52 5.41
CA ILE A 56 -11.99 -6.23 5.74
C ILE A 56 -13.38 -6.13 5.10
N ALA A 57 -13.52 -6.52 3.83
CA ALA A 57 -14.77 -6.45 3.09
C ALA A 57 -15.86 -7.39 3.65
N GLU A 58 -15.47 -8.52 4.24
CA GLU A 58 -16.40 -9.47 4.90
C GLU A 58 -17.10 -8.88 6.14
N LYS A 59 -16.56 -7.81 6.75
CA LYS A 59 -17.14 -7.11 7.91
C LYS A 59 -17.50 -8.02 9.10
N LEU A 60 -16.75 -9.10 9.30
CA LEU A 60 -16.91 -9.96 10.47
C LEU A 60 -16.54 -9.21 11.76
N LEU A 61 -17.27 -9.48 12.85
CA LEU A 61 -17.04 -8.84 14.15
C LEU A 61 -15.64 -9.12 14.72
N ARG A 62 -15.05 -10.27 14.38
CA ARG A 62 -13.78 -10.74 14.90
C ARG A 62 -13.03 -11.54 13.84
N THR A 63 -12.00 -10.93 13.26
CA THR A 63 -11.05 -11.59 12.36
C THR A 63 -9.63 -11.22 12.78
N THR A 64 -8.71 -12.17 12.75
CA THR A 64 -7.28 -11.91 12.98
C THR A 64 -6.51 -12.35 11.74
N VAL A 65 -5.78 -11.41 11.14
CA VAL A 65 -4.90 -11.68 10.00
C VAL A 65 -3.46 -11.41 10.43
N ALA A 66 -2.56 -12.36 10.18
CA ALA A 66 -1.16 -12.24 10.51
C ALA A 66 -0.31 -12.15 9.24
N ILE A 67 0.40 -11.04 9.05
CA ILE A 67 1.37 -10.88 7.96
C ILE A 67 2.77 -11.23 8.50
N THR A 68 3.35 -12.32 8.00
CA THR A 68 4.70 -12.76 8.38
C THR A 68 5.65 -12.61 7.19
N ALA A 69 6.84 -12.05 7.45
CA ALA A 69 7.87 -11.88 6.43
C ALA A 69 9.23 -11.66 7.10
N ALA A 70 10.32 -11.95 6.38
CA ALA A 70 11.66 -11.58 6.78
C ALA A 70 11.83 -10.04 6.83
N ARG A 71 12.87 -9.57 7.54
CA ARG A 71 13.20 -8.13 7.64
C ARG A 71 13.38 -7.52 6.24
N GLY A 72 12.88 -6.28 6.07
CA GLY A 72 13.06 -5.51 4.83
C GLY A 72 12.17 -5.91 3.64
N ARG A 73 11.24 -6.87 3.80
CA ARG A 73 10.36 -7.35 2.71
C ARG A 73 9.09 -6.51 2.47
N GLY A 74 8.98 -5.33 3.09
CA GLY A 74 7.89 -4.40 2.84
C GLY A 74 6.55 -4.72 3.53
N LYS A 75 6.57 -5.42 4.68
CA LYS A 75 5.36 -5.70 5.48
C LYS A 75 4.64 -4.42 5.94
N SER A 76 5.37 -3.44 6.46
CA SER A 76 4.78 -2.18 6.94
C SER A 76 4.10 -1.40 5.83
N ALA A 77 4.67 -1.42 4.61
CA ALA A 77 4.09 -0.83 3.43
C ALA A 77 2.76 -1.50 3.05
N ALA A 78 2.73 -2.85 2.99
CA ALA A 78 1.49 -3.59 2.74
C ALA A 78 0.42 -3.32 3.80
N LEU A 79 0.80 -3.27 5.08
CA LEU A 79 -0.12 -2.95 6.17
C LEU A 79 -0.72 -1.54 6.05
N GLY A 80 0.08 -0.55 5.66
CA GLY A 80 -0.40 0.82 5.42
C GLY A 80 -1.44 0.89 4.29
N LEU A 81 -1.18 0.17 3.20
CA LEU A 81 -2.13 0.02 2.09
C LEU A 81 -3.45 -0.64 2.53
N CYS A 82 -3.39 -1.67 3.38
CA CYS A 82 -4.58 -2.30 3.94
C CYS A 82 -5.38 -1.34 4.83
N VAL A 83 -4.71 -0.47 5.60
CA VAL A 83 -5.39 0.55 6.41
C VAL A 83 -6.11 1.57 5.52
N ALA A 84 -5.50 1.99 4.41
CA ALA A 84 -6.18 2.84 3.43
C ALA A 84 -7.44 2.18 2.86
N ALA A 85 -7.37 0.87 2.55
CA ALA A 85 -8.53 0.08 2.15
C ALA A 85 -9.62 0.05 3.24
N ALA A 86 -9.25 -0.14 4.50
CA ALA A 86 -10.18 -0.16 5.63
C ALA A 86 -10.96 1.16 5.75
N VAL A 87 -10.29 2.30 5.59
CA VAL A 87 -10.94 3.62 5.56
C VAL A 87 -11.92 3.72 4.39
N ALA A 88 -11.54 3.26 3.19
CA ALA A 88 -12.45 3.22 2.04
C ALA A 88 -13.69 2.34 2.28
N TYR A 89 -13.55 1.26 3.05
CA TYR A 89 -14.67 0.43 3.52
C TYR A 89 -15.46 1.02 4.70
N SER A 90 -15.18 2.27 5.06
CA SER A 90 -15.85 3.04 6.12
C SER A 90 -15.60 2.53 7.54
N TYR A 91 -14.43 1.94 7.80
CA TYR A 91 -13.99 1.71 9.18
C TYR A 91 -13.55 3.03 9.83
N SER A 92 -14.18 3.40 10.94
CA SER A 92 -13.95 4.70 11.59
C SER A 92 -12.81 4.68 12.60
N ASN A 93 -12.72 3.63 13.42
CA ASN A 93 -11.79 3.55 14.56
C ASN A 93 -10.67 2.56 14.26
N ILE A 94 -9.60 3.05 13.63
CA ILE A 94 -8.41 2.25 13.30
C ILE A 94 -7.27 2.67 14.23
N PHE A 95 -6.73 1.71 14.98
CA PHE A 95 -5.61 1.93 15.89
C PHE A 95 -4.35 1.27 15.36
N VAL A 96 -3.25 2.02 15.29
CA VAL A 96 -1.92 1.51 14.94
C VAL A 96 -1.08 1.47 16.21
N THR A 97 -0.50 0.31 16.51
CA THR A 97 0.39 0.12 17.66
C THR A 97 1.75 -0.38 17.19
N ALA A 98 2.81 0.09 17.83
CA ALA A 98 4.17 -0.30 17.54
C ALA A 98 5.03 -0.23 18.81
N PRO A 99 6.12 -1.03 18.90
CA PRO A 99 6.99 -1.03 20.07
C PRO A 99 7.87 0.22 20.19
N ALA A 100 8.01 1.01 19.11
CA ALA A 100 8.75 2.28 19.11
C ALA A 100 8.18 3.22 18.02
N PRO A 101 8.22 4.55 18.22
CA PRO A 101 7.63 5.54 17.29
C PRO A 101 8.16 5.45 15.86
N GLU A 102 9.44 5.18 15.66
CA GLU A 102 10.08 5.07 14.35
C GLU A 102 9.52 3.92 13.49
N ASN A 103 8.90 2.91 14.11
CA ASN A 103 8.39 1.73 13.41
C ASN A 103 7.07 1.98 12.65
N VAL A 104 6.39 3.10 12.90
CA VAL A 104 5.13 3.43 12.22
C VAL A 104 5.32 4.30 10.98
N GLY A 105 6.49 4.91 10.78
CA GLY A 105 6.71 5.87 9.69
C GLY A 105 6.31 5.31 8.32
N THR A 106 6.80 4.12 7.98
CA THR A 106 6.45 3.47 6.70
C THR A 106 4.97 3.08 6.60
N VAL A 107 4.31 2.75 7.72
CA VAL A 107 2.86 2.46 7.70
C VAL A 107 2.10 3.71 7.30
N PHE A 108 2.34 4.84 7.96
CA PHE A 108 1.66 6.11 7.67
C PHE A 108 2.00 6.67 6.28
N GLU A 109 3.25 6.53 5.83
CA GLU A 109 3.63 6.90 4.45
C GLU A 109 2.78 6.14 3.41
N PHE A 110 2.56 4.84 3.63
CA PHE A 110 1.75 4.04 2.70
C PHE A 110 0.24 4.19 2.89
N ILE A 111 -0.22 4.64 4.07
CA ILE A 111 -1.61 5.10 4.23
C ILE A 111 -1.85 6.32 3.34
N GLN A 112 -0.96 7.32 3.39
CA GLN A 112 -1.06 8.52 2.55
C GLN A 112 -1.06 8.15 1.06
N LYS A 113 -0.10 7.34 0.61
CA LYS A 113 -0.06 6.88 -0.79
C LYS A 113 -1.32 6.13 -1.19
N GLY A 114 -1.88 5.31 -0.28
CA GLY A 114 -3.15 4.63 -0.50
C GLY A 114 -4.31 5.60 -0.67
N PHE A 115 -4.41 6.63 0.18
CA PHE A 115 -5.42 7.69 0.07
C PHE A 115 -5.31 8.45 -1.26
N GLU A 116 -4.10 8.83 -1.66
CA GLU A 116 -3.85 9.48 -2.95
C GLU A 116 -4.29 8.60 -4.12
N ALA A 117 -3.98 7.30 -4.09
CA ALA A 117 -4.42 6.35 -5.12
C ALA A 117 -5.94 6.14 -5.14
N LEU A 118 -6.60 6.27 -3.99
CA LEU A 118 -8.06 6.24 -3.87
C LEU A 118 -8.72 7.58 -4.27
N GLY A 119 -7.93 8.60 -4.64
CA GLY A 119 -8.42 9.91 -5.07
C GLY A 119 -8.79 10.85 -3.93
N MET A 120 -8.44 10.53 -2.68
CA MET A 120 -8.62 11.40 -1.52
C MET A 120 -7.60 12.54 -1.55
N LYS A 121 -8.01 13.72 -1.10
CA LYS A 121 -7.23 14.96 -1.17
C LYS A 121 -6.80 15.44 0.21
N GLU A 122 -5.52 15.79 0.33
CA GLU A 122 -5.00 16.47 1.52
C GLU A 122 -5.73 17.81 1.74
N HIS A 123 -5.95 18.16 3.00
CA HIS A 123 -6.70 19.33 3.47
C HIS A 123 -8.19 19.35 3.11
N THR A 124 -8.71 18.31 2.44
CA THR A 124 -10.15 18.12 2.20
C THR A 124 -10.65 16.87 2.88
N ASP A 125 -9.98 15.73 2.61
CA ASP A 125 -10.37 14.41 3.10
C ASP A 125 -9.48 13.93 4.26
N PHE A 126 -8.21 14.34 4.29
CA PHE A 126 -7.26 14.03 5.37
C PHE A 126 -6.24 15.15 5.60
N GLU A 127 -5.59 15.14 6.76
CA GLU A 127 -4.52 16.07 7.14
C GLU A 127 -3.29 15.29 7.63
N LEU A 128 -2.10 15.71 7.21
CA LEU A 128 -0.84 15.14 7.69
C LEU A 128 -0.25 16.02 8.79
N LEU A 129 -0.22 15.51 10.01
CA LEU A 129 0.41 16.17 11.15
C LEU A 129 1.92 15.91 11.13
N LYS A 130 2.72 16.97 11.13
CA LYS A 130 4.19 16.91 11.15
C LYS A 130 4.76 17.11 12.55
#